data_AF-A0A7C3MHI1-F1
#
_entry.id   AF-A0A7C3MHI1-F1
#
_cell.length_a   1.000
_cell.length_b   1.000
_cell.length_c   1.000
_cell.angle_alpha   90.00
_cell.angle_beta   90.00
_cell.angle_gamma   90.00
#
_symmetry.space_group_name_H-M   'P 1'
#
loop_
_entity.id
_entity.type
_entity.pdbx_description
1 polymer ?
#
loop_
_entity_poly.entity_id
_entity_poly.type
_entity_poly.pdbx_seq_one_letter_code
_entity_poly.pdbx_strand_id
1 'polypeptide(L)'
;MKKIYFLLLLFIGILIIFTWIFTHKDEIFIFRNNKEPFFAKEPILENLMFTSKKEELLKKFGNPVNTKREYWETYEDYIEYLYYPWGTVWFAPSPKNNDLARYIFCVEITKRGLKGPRGIQVGDSYKKVLNSFRYNPEKIRDKEYLYYFSKIENGILYEKFGIINYKDKEIDSIFYQDSLYCNVEFKIEKGKVIKIKAYLHEF
;
A
#
# COMPACT_ATOMS: atom_id res chain seq x y z
N MET A 1 -20.18 39.64 -33.36
CA MET A 1 -20.52 39.22 -31.98
C MET A 1 -20.82 37.73 -31.85
N LYS A 2 -21.79 37.13 -32.58
CA LYS A 2 -22.13 35.69 -32.46
C LYS A 2 -20.95 34.71 -32.65
N LYS A 3 -20.03 34.97 -33.58
CA LYS A 3 -18.85 34.11 -33.81
C LYS A 3 -17.85 34.11 -32.64
N ILE A 4 -17.70 35.24 -31.94
CA ILE A 4 -16.80 35.37 -30.78
C ILE A 4 -17.39 34.59 -29.59
N TYR A 5 -18.69 34.70 -29.35
CA TYR A 5 -19.38 33.92 -28.32
C TYR A 5 -19.30 32.41 -28.57
N PHE A 6 -19.42 31.98 -29.83
CA PHE A 6 -19.27 30.58 -30.21
C PHE A 6 -17.85 30.05 -29.93
N LEU A 7 -16.81 30.82 -30.30
CA LEU A 7 -15.42 30.47 -29.99
C LEU A 7 -15.14 30.39 -28.48
N LEU A 8 -15.73 31.30 -27.70
CA LEU A 8 -15.57 31.34 -26.24
C LEU A 8 -16.23 30.13 -25.57
N LEU A 9 -17.43 29.75 -26.01
CA LEU A 9 -18.12 28.53 -25.56
C LEU A 9 -17.34 27.26 -25.92
N LEU A 10 -16.75 27.21 -27.11
CA LEU A 10 -15.95 26.07 -27.55
C LEU A 10 -14.66 25.95 -26.70
N PHE A 11 -14.02 27.08 -26.38
CA PHE A 11 -12.85 27.11 -25.51
C PHE A 11 -13.16 26.68 -24.07
N ILE A 12 -14.29 27.14 -23.50
CA ILE A 12 -14.77 26.71 -22.17
C ILE A 12 -15.06 25.20 -22.18
N GLY A 13 -15.71 24.68 -23.23
CA GLY A 13 -15.96 23.25 -23.38
C GLY A 13 -14.69 22.41 -23.37
N ILE A 14 -13.65 22.84 -24.11
CA ILE A 14 -12.34 22.19 -24.12
C ILE A 14 -11.71 22.23 -22.73
N LEU A 15 -11.74 23.37 -22.04
CA LEU A 15 -11.20 23.51 -20.68
C LEU A 15 -11.86 22.57 -19.67
N ILE A 16 -13.19 22.41 -19.74
CA ILE A 16 -13.95 21.49 -18.88
C ILE A 16 -13.54 20.03 -19.17
N ILE A 17 -13.43 19.65 -20.44
CA ILE A 17 -12.98 18.31 -20.83
C ILE A 17 -11.54 18.08 -20.35
N PHE A 18 -10.66 19.06 -20.50
CA PHE A 18 -9.26 18.96 -20.10
C PHE A 18 -9.10 18.85 -18.58
N THR A 19 -9.85 19.65 -17.81
CA THR A 19 -9.87 19.54 -16.35
C THR A 19 -10.46 18.22 -15.88
N TRP A 20 -11.51 17.71 -16.55
CA TRP A 20 -12.07 16.39 -16.27
C TRP A 20 -11.08 15.26 -16.56
N ILE A 21 -10.44 15.26 -17.72
CA ILE A 21 -9.39 14.28 -18.07
C ILE A 21 -8.23 14.38 -17.06
N PHE A 22 -7.78 15.58 -16.71
CA PHE A 22 -6.65 15.76 -15.80
C PHE A 22 -6.96 15.28 -14.37
N THR A 23 -8.20 15.49 -13.90
CA THR A 23 -8.66 15.00 -12.59
C THR A 23 -8.93 13.49 -12.57
N HIS A 24 -9.32 12.90 -13.71
CA HIS A 24 -9.65 11.48 -13.83
C HIS A 24 -8.59 10.68 -14.60
N LYS A 25 -7.39 11.24 -14.83
CA LYS A 25 -6.34 10.60 -15.63
C LYS A 25 -5.96 9.22 -15.08
N ASP A 26 -5.95 9.09 -13.76
CA ASP A 26 -5.66 7.85 -13.05
C ASP A 26 -6.84 6.84 -13.13
N GLU A 27 -8.05 7.31 -13.44
CA GLU A 27 -9.25 6.49 -13.65
C GLU A 27 -9.43 6.03 -15.10
N ILE A 28 -8.92 6.80 -16.07
CA ILE A 28 -9.07 6.60 -17.51
C ILE A 28 -7.92 5.77 -18.09
N PHE A 29 -6.69 5.95 -17.59
CA PHE A 29 -5.52 5.27 -18.15
C PHE A 29 -4.88 4.30 -17.15
N ILE A 30 -5.11 3.02 -17.37
CA ILE A 30 -4.27 1.97 -16.81
C ILE A 30 -3.17 1.71 -17.86
N PHE A 31 -2.04 2.41 -17.76
CA PHE A 31 -0.90 2.29 -18.70
C PHE A 31 -0.21 0.93 -18.61
N ARG A 32 -0.16 0.16 -19.71
CA ARG A 32 0.55 -1.14 -19.81
C ARG A 32 2.06 -0.92 -19.66
N ASN A 33 2.53 -0.83 -18.41
CA ASN A 33 3.95 -0.87 -18.11
C ASN A 33 4.16 -1.71 -16.86
N ASN A 34 5.13 -2.63 -16.90
CA ASN A 34 5.47 -3.46 -15.76
C ASN A 34 6.26 -2.58 -14.78
N LYS A 35 5.69 -2.30 -13.60
CA LYS A 35 6.44 -1.69 -12.51
C LYS A 35 7.20 -2.76 -11.77
N GLU A 36 8.29 -2.36 -11.11
CA GLU A 36 9.00 -3.26 -10.22
C GLU A 36 8.04 -3.79 -9.15
N PRO A 37 8.14 -5.07 -8.77
CA PRO A 37 7.35 -5.63 -7.68
C PRO A 37 7.69 -4.97 -6.35
N PHE A 38 6.75 -4.96 -5.40
CA PHE A 38 7.00 -4.46 -4.05
C PHE A 38 8.16 -5.20 -3.36
N PHE A 39 8.95 -4.51 -2.53
CA PHE A 39 10.07 -5.09 -1.79
C PHE A 39 10.20 -4.48 -0.39
N ALA A 40 10.78 -5.22 0.56
CA ALA A 40 10.95 -4.80 1.96
C ALA A 40 11.71 -3.47 2.17
N LYS A 41 12.54 -3.04 1.21
CA LYS A 41 13.27 -1.76 1.25
C LYS A 41 12.44 -0.56 0.76
N GLU A 42 11.18 -0.77 0.34
CA GLU A 42 10.29 0.34 0.02
C GLU A 42 9.67 0.96 1.29
N PRO A 43 9.37 2.27 1.27
CA PRO A 43 8.57 2.88 2.32
C PRO A 43 7.20 2.24 2.51
N ILE A 44 6.82 2.03 3.76
CA ILE A 44 5.51 1.50 4.17
C ILE A 44 4.62 2.52 4.86
N LEU A 45 5.21 3.60 5.40
CA LEU A 45 4.48 4.64 6.11
C LEU A 45 5.26 5.95 6.07
N GLU A 46 4.82 6.93 5.26
CA GLU A 46 5.44 8.25 5.17
C GLU A 46 6.99 8.20 5.13
N ASN A 47 7.58 7.45 4.19
CA ASN A 47 9.04 7.26 4.07
C ASN A 47 9.72 6.41 5.17
N LEU A 48 8.99 5.89 6.16
CA LEU A 48 9.50 4.85 7.06
C LEU A 48 9.42 3.48 6.39
N MET A 49 10.39 2.63 6.67
CA MET A 49 10.49 1.25 6.19
C MET A 49 10.15 0.27 7.32
N PHE A 50 10.06 -1.02 7.04
CA PHE A 50 9.94 -2.03 8.10
C PHE A 50 11.10 -1.91 9.11
N THR A 51 12.34 -1.83 8.64
CA THR A 51 13.50 -1.76 9.54
C THR A 51 13.68 -0.40 10.26
N SER A 52 12.79 0.57 10.05
CA SER A 52 12.80 1.83 10.80
C SER A 52 12.52 1.57 12.28
N LYS A 53 13.26 2.27 13.14
CA LYS A 53 13.19 2.10 14.60
C LYS A 53 12.00 2.81 15.21
N LYS A 54 11.59 2.37 16.40
CA LYS A 54 10.56 3.02 17.23
C LYS A 54 10.88 4.50 17.46
N GLU A 55 12.15 4.82 17.71
CA GLU A 55 12.59 6.20 17.88
C GLU A 55 12.27 7.09 16.66
N GLU A 56 12.44 6.58 15.44
CA GLU A 56 12.16 7.30 14.20
C GLU A 56 10.65 7.56 14.05
N LEU A 57 9.82 6.56 14.38
CA LEU A 57 8.37 6.69 14.39
C LEU A 57 7.93 7.77 15.39
N LEU A 58 8.42 7.72 16.62
CA LEU A 58 8.05 8.64 17.68
C LEU A 58 8.50 10.08 17.37
N LYS A 59 9.69 10.25 16.79
CA LYS A 59 10.15 11.55 16.30
C LYS A 59 9.22 12.13 15.23
N LYS A 60 8.67 11.27 14.37
CA LYS A 60 7.83 11.68 13.24
C LYS A 60 6.38 11.94 13.61
N PHE A 61 5.79 11.08 14.44
CA PHE A 61 4.35 11.09 14.72
C PHE A 61 4.00 11.43 16.17
N GLY A 62 5.00 11.62 17.02
CA GLY A 62 4.81 11.82 18.45
C GLY A 62 4.36 10.55 19.16
N ASN A 63 3.89 10.74 20.40
CA ASN A 63 3.42 9.65 21.24
C ASN A 63 2.10 9.05 20.72
N PRO A 64 1.94 7.72 20.78
CA PRO A 64 0.68 7.08 20.44
C PRO A 64 -0.40 7.40 21.48
N VAL A 65 -1.66 7.19 21.09
CA VAL A 65 -2.83 7.32 21.99
C VAL A 65 -2.85 6.18 23.01
N ASN A 66 -2.41 5.00 22.58
CA ASN A 66 -2.36 3.82 23.43
C ASN A 66 -1.21 2.90 23.02
N THR A 67 -0.73 2.08 23.95
CA THR A 67 0.29 1.06 23.73
C THR A 67 -0.19 -0.26 24.33
N LYS A 68 -0.02 -1.37 23.60
CA LYS A 68 -0.28 -2.73 24.10
C LYS A 68 0.99 -3.57 23.93
N ARG A 69 1.22 -4.52 24.82
CA ARG A 69 2.18 -5.62 24.62
C ARG A 69 1.47 -6.94 24.64
N GLU A 70 1.88 -7.86 23.78
CA GLU A 70 1.31 -9.20 23.67
C GLU A 70 2.44 -10.20 23.44
N TYR A 71 2.45 -11.26 24.24
CA TYR A 71 3.43 -12.32 24.07
C TYR A 71 3.07 -13.14 22.83
N TRP A 72 4.00 -13.28 21.90
CA TRP A 72 3.82 -14.08 20.70
C TRP A 72 4.77 -15.26 20.76
N GLU A 73 4.22 -16.48 20.85
CA GLU A 73 5.00 -17.72 20.93
C GLU A 73 5.99 -17.87 19.77
N THR A 74 5.62 -17.42 18.56
CA THR A 74 6.48 -17.43 17.37
C THR A 74 7.79 -16.65 17.56
N TYR A 75 7.77 -15.62 18.41
CA TYR A 75 8.94 -14.79 18.71
C TYR A 75 9.56 -15.10 20.07
N GLU A 76 8.91 -15.97 20.86
CA GLU A 76 9.21 -16.21 22.27
C GLU A 76 9.33 -14.92 23.12
N ASP A 77 8.73 -13.81 22.67
CA ASP A 77 8.84 -12.49 23.29
C ASP A 77 7.58 -11.64 23.04
N TYR A 78 7.53 -10.46 23.65
CA TYR A 78 6.45 -9.50 23.54
C TYR A 78 6.57 -8.61 22.31
N ILE A 79 5.54 -8.66 21.48
CA ILE A 79 5.26 -7.68 20.45
C ILE A 79 4.63 -6.45 21.08
N GLU A 80 5.05 -5.27 20.63
CA GLU A 80 4.49 -3.99 21.06
C GLU A 80 3.67 -3.34 19.94
N TYR A 81 2.46 -2.92 20.29
CA TYR A 81 1.52 -2.24 19.41
C TYR A 81 1.39 -0.79 19.84
N LEU A 82 1.62 0.14 18.93
CA LEU A 82 1.36 1.56 19.12
C LEU A 82 0.12 1.96 18.33
N TYR A 83 -0.89 2.48 19.01
CA TYR A 83 -2.15 2.91 18.42
C TYR A 83 -2.17 4.42 18.21
N TYR A 84 -2.40 4.84 16.97
CA TYR A 84 -2.54 6.23 16.57
C TYR A 84 -3.97 6.48 16.05
N PRO A 85 -4.43 7.74 15.98
CA PRO A 85 -5.75 8.05 15.44
C PRO A 85 -5.94 7.57 13.99
N TRP A 86 -4.84 7.41 13.25
CA TRP A 86 -4.84 7.01 11.85
C TRP A 86 -4.63 5.51 11.62
N GLY A 87 -4.22 4.74 12.63
CA GLY A 87 -3.81 3.36 12.44
C GLY A 87 -3.01 2.76 13.59
N THR A 88 -2.26 1.70 13.30
CA THR A 88 -1.47 0.95 14.30
C THR A 88 -0.11 0.55 13.72
N VAL A 89 0.93 0.62 14.54
CA VAL A 89 2.29 0.18 14.18
C VAL A 89 2.75 -0.88 15.16
N TRP A 90 3.30 -1.98 14.65
CA TRP A 90 3.72 -3.11 15.47
C TRP A 90 5.24 -3.23 15.39
N PHE A 91 5.83 -3.46 16.55
CA PHE A 91 7.25 -3.51 16.76
C PHE A 91 7.71 -4.91 17.11
N ALA A 92 8.74 -5.37 16.41
CA ALA A 92 9.36 -6.66 16.67
C ALA A 92 10.05 -6.65 18.04
N PRO A 93 10.36 -7.84 18.61
CA PRO A 93 11.12 -7.96 19.84
C PRO A 93 12.43 -7.17 19.79
N SER A 94 12.91 -6.69 20.95
CA SER A 94 14.15 -5.93 20.98
C SER A 94 15.35 -6.88 21.05
N PRO A 95 16.30 -6.85 20.10
CA PRO A 95 17.45 -7.76 20.13
C PRO A 95 18.41 -7.54 21.31
N LYS A 96 18.25 -6.49 22.11
CA LYS A 96 19.17 -6.12 23.22
C LYS A 96 18.51 -5.43 24.41
N ASN A 97 17.23 -5.72 24.72
CA ASN A 97 16.46 -5.02 25.76
C ASN A 97 16.38 -3.49 25.59
N ASN A 98 16.68 -2.96 24.40
CA ASN A 98 16.53 -1.54 24.08
C ASN A 98 15.19 -1.31 23.37
N ASP A 99 14.23 -0.78 24.12
CA ASP A 99 12.86 -0.53 23.67
C ASP A 99 12.79 0.37 22.41
N LEU A 100 13.64 1.39 22.33
CA LEU A 100 13.68 2.32 21.20
C LEU A 100 14.34 1.73 19.95
N ALA A 101 15.10 0.65 20.09
CA ALA A 101 15.75 -0.05 19.00
C ALA A 101 14.86 -1.09 18.31
N ARG A 102 13.64 -1.33 18.81
CA ARG A 102 12.66 -2.17 18.12
C ARG A 102 12.36 -1.60 16.74
N TYR A 103 12.17 -2.45 15.75
CA TYR A 103 11.85 -2.07 14.38
C TYR A 103 10.41 -2.41 14.00
N ILE A 104 9.89 -1.72 13.01
CA ILE A 104 8.52 -1.88 12.53
C ILE A 104 8.41 -3.16 11.68
N PHE A 105 7.64 -4.15 12.11
CA PHE A 105 7.37 -5.31 11.23
C PHE A 105 5.94 -5.29 10.68
N CYS A 106 5.07 -4.43 11.20
CA CYS A 106 3.73 -4.25 10.66
C CYS A 106 3.24 -2.81 10.80
N VAL A 107 2.53 -2.33 9.78
CA VAL A 107 1.76 -1.08 9.82
C VAL A 107 0.37 -1.35 9.29
N GLU A 108 -0.64 -0.83 9.98
CA GLU A 108 -2.01 -0.78 9.51
C GLU A 108 -2.49 0.68 9.48
N ILE A 109 -2.96 1.16 8.32
CA ILE A 109 -3.53 2.49 8.12
C ILE A 109 -5.01 2.34 7.82
N THR A 110 -5.87 2.92 8.66
CA THR A 110 -7.33 2.79 8.57
C THR A 110 -8.07 4.11 8.37
N LYS A 111 -7.35 5.25 8.43
CA LYS A 111 -7.91 6.59 8.18
C LYS A 111 -7.12 7.32 7.11
N ARG A 112 -7.76 8.34 6.53
CA ARG A 112 -7.14 9.25 5.55
C ARG A 112 -6.06 10.10 6.22
N GLY A 113 -5.12 10.60 5.40
CA GLY A 113 -4.15 11.62 5.82
C GLY A 113 -2.70 11.15 5.83
N LEU A 114 -2.44 9.84 5.76
CA LEU A 114 -1.09 9.29 5.65
C LEU A 114 -0.91 8.46 4.38
N LYS A 115 0.29 8.59 3.81
CA LYS A 115 0.79 7.80 2.69
C LYS A 115 1.38 6.48 3.18
N GLY A 116 0.78 5.39 2.72
CA GLY A 116 1.37 4.07 2.77
C GLY A 116 2.31 3.79 1.60
N PRO A 117 2.54 2.50 1.28
CA PRO A 117 3.38 2.07 0.18
C PRO A 117 3.05 2.76 -1.15
N ARG A 118 4.09 3.22 -1.86
CA ARG A 118 3.99 3.91 -3.16
C ARG A 118 3.01 5.10 -3.18
N GLY A 119 2.84 5.76 -2.03
CA GLY A 119 2.01 6.94 -1.91
C GLY A 119 0.50 6.67 -1.92
N ILE A 120 0.07 5.41 -1.78
CA ILE A 120 -1.34 5.06 -1.64
C ILE A 120 -1.85 5.49 -0.27
N GLN A 121 -3.09 5.99 -0.22
CA GLN A 121 -3.77 6.42 1.00
C GLN A 121 -5.15 5.76 1.11
N VAL A 122 -5.66 5.68 2.33
CA VAL A 122 -7.08 5.38 2.55
C VAL A 122 -7.93 6.45 1.82
N GLY A 123 -8.94 6.00 1.10
CA GLY A 123 -9.80 6.81 0.23
C GLY A 123 -9.37 6.85 -1.24
N ASP A 124 -8.16 6.37 -1.58
CA ASP A 124 -7.75 6.25 -2.98
C ASP A 124 -8.59 5.21 -3.73
N SER A 125 -8.71 5.36 -5.06
CA SER A 125 -9.35 4.36 -5.92
C SER A 125 -8.49 3.10 -6.02
N TYR A 126 -9.12 1.92 -6.07
CA TYR A 126 -8.39 0.66 -6.35
C TYR A 126 -7.59 0.73 -7.65
N LYS A 127 -8.06 1.50 -8.65
CA LYS A 127 -7.35 1.71 -9.92
C LYS A 127 -5.96 2.34 -9.69
N LYS A 128 -5.85 3.26 -8.72
CA LYS A 128 -4.56 3.87 -8.36
C LYS A 128 -3.61 2.84 -7.74
N VAL A 129 -4.13 1.92 -6.93
CA VAL A 129 -3.35 0.78 -6.41
C VAL A 129 -2.83 -0.07 -7.56
N LEU A 130 -3.70 -0.51 -8.46
CA LEU A 130 -3.32 -1.31 -9.63
C LEU A 130 -2.30 -0.60 -10.51
N ASN A 131 -2.42 0.73 -10.68
CA ASN A 131 -1.45 1.54 -11.42
C ASN A 131 -0.10 1.71 -10.68
N SER A 132 -0.10 1.73 -9.35
CA SER A 132 1.11 1.88 -8.54
C SER A 132 1.90 0.58 -8.39
N PHE A 133 1.23 -0.56 -8.38
CA PHE A 133 1.81 -1.89 -8.16
C PHE A 133 1.76 -2.79 -9.39
N ARG A 134 1.53 -2.19 -10.57
CA ARG A 134 1.20 -2.91 -11.79
C ARG A 134 2.23 -3.98 -12.16
N TYR A 135 1.73 -5.20 -12.33
CA TYR A 135 2.35 -6.25 -13.14
C TYR A 135 1.28 -6.75 -14.14
N ASN A 136 1.56 -7.70 -15.04
CA ASN A 136 0.52 -8.29 -15.89
C ASN A 136 -0.12 -9.48 -15.15
N PRO A 137 -1.44 -9.48 -14.85
CA PRO A 137 -2.04 -10.56 -14.09
C PRO A 137 -2.36 -11.73 -15.02
N GLU A 138 -2.03 -12.93 -14.59
CA GLU A 138 -2.54 -14.18 -15.14
C GLU A 138 -3.75 -14.61 -14.32
N LYS A 139 -4.84 -14.99 -14.99
CA LYS A 139 -6.01 -15.55 -14.31
C LYS A 139 -5.66 -16.96 -13.82
N ILE A 140 -5.65 -17.18 -12.52
CA ILE A 140 -5.40 -18.50 -11.91
C ILE A 140 -6.71 -19.21 -11.50
N ARG A 141 -7.73 -18.46 -11.07
CA ARG A 141 -9.07 -18.99 -10.73
C ARG A 141 -10.18 -17.99 -11.09
N ASP A 142 -11.45 -18.38 -10.93
CA ASP A 142 -12.59 -17.55 -11.33
C ASP A 142 -12.70 -16.21 -10.61
N LYS A 143 -12.11 -16.07 -9.42
CA LYS A 143 -12.14 -14.87 -8.59
C LYS A 143 -10.76 -14.40 -8.11
N GLU A 144 -9.70 -14.95 -8.67
CA GLU A 144 -8.31 -14.67 -8.28
C GLU A 144 -7.48 -14.41 -9.53
N TYR A 145 -6.83 -13.25 -9.56
CA TYR A 145 -5.83 -12.90 -10.57
C TYR A 145 -4.47 -12.89 -9.90
N LEU A 146 -3.53 -13.72 -10.39
CA LEU A 146 -2.15 -13.75 -9.91
C LEU A 146 -1.33 -12.78 -10.75
N TYR A 147 -0.58 -11.92 -10.09
CA TYR A 147 0.64 -11.42 -10.66
C TYR A 147 1.75 -12.37 -10.23
N TYR A 148 2.46 -13.01 -11.15
CA TYR A 148 3.60 -13.86 -10.81
C TYR A 148 4.85 -13.30 -11.51
N PHE A 149 5.87 -13.03 -10.72
CA PHE A 149 7.19 -12.66 -11.20
C PHE A 149 8.20 -13.65 -10.62
N SER A 150 9.03 -14.21 -11.49
CA SER A 150 10.14 -15.06 -11.11
C SER A 150 11.41 -14.56 -11.79
N LYS A 151 12.45 -14.31 -10.99
CA LYS A 151 13.77 -13.92 -11.49
C LYS A 151 14.84 -14.69 -10.72
N ILE A 152 15.82 -15.20 -11.43
CA ILE A 152 17.02 -15.77 -10.84
C ILE A 152 18.09 -14.67 -10.81
N GLU A 153 18.62 -14.36 -9.63
CA GLU A 153 19.69 -13.38 -9.45
C GLU A 153 20.71 -13.94 -8.45
N ASN A 154 21.98 -14.02 -8.87
CA ASN A 154 23.06 -14.67 -8.11
C ASN A 154 22.76 -16.11 -7.66
N GLY A 155 22.03 -16.88 -8.49
CA GLY A 155 21.65 -18.27 -8.19
C GLY A 155 20.47 -18.42 -7.22
N ILE A 156 19.88 -17.30 -6.76
CA ILE A 156 18.71 -17.30 -5.88
C ILE A 156 17.46 -17.04 -6.72
N LEU A 157 16.44 -17.90 -6.55
CA LEU A 157 15.12 -17.73 -7.15
C LEU A 157 14.32 -16.71 -6.33
N TYR A 158 13.95 -15.60 -6.94
CA TYR A 158 13.06 -14.59 -6.37
C TYR A 158 11.67 -14.76 -6.98
N GLU A 159 10.75 -15.30 -6.19
CA GLU A 159 9.33 -15.35 -6.52
C GLU A 159 8.60 -14.18 -5.89
N LYS A 160 7.70 -13.55 -6.63
CA LYS A 160 6.85 -12.49 -6.10
C LYS A 160 5.46 -12.65 -6.66
N PHE A 161 4.47 -12.43 -5.81
CA PHE A 161 3.08 -12.65 -6.15
C PHE A 161 2.18 -11.50 -5.74
N GLY A 162 1.12 -11.28 -6.51
CA GLY A 162 0.02 -10.41 -6.11
C GLY A 162 -1.31 -11.04 -6.43
N ILE A 163 -2.32 -10.81 -5.60
CA ILE A 163 -3.65 -11.42 -5.75
C ILE A 163 -4.69 -10.31 -5.72
N ILE A 164 -5.59 -10.28 -6.70
CA ILE A 164 -6.83 -9.50 -6.62
C ILE A 164 -7.96 -10.44 -6.24
N ASN A 165 -8.54 -10.22 -5.07
CA ASN A 165 -9.68 -10.99 -4.57
C ASN A 165 -10.99 -10.27 -4.90
N TYR A 166 -11.97 -11.04 -5.37
CA TYR A 166 -13.30 -10.54 -5.67
C TYR A 166 -14.36 -11.12 -4.74
N LYS A 167 -15.26 -10.28 -4.26
CA LYS A 167 -16.48 -10.64 -3.54
C LYS A 167 -17.68 -10.08 -4.30
N ASP A 168 -18.63 -10.94 -4.65
CA ASP A 168 -19.85 -10.55 -5.38
C ASP A 168 -19.62 -9.72 -6.66
N LYS A 169 -18.55 -10.06 -7.41
CA LYS A 169 -18.07 -9.37 -8.63
C LYS A 169 -17.43 -8.00 -8.40
N GLU A 170 -17.30 -7.55 -7.16
CA GLU A 170 -16.52 -6.37 -6.79
C GLU A 170 -15.15 -6.75 -6.23
N ILE A 171 -14.16 -5.87 -6.38
CA ILE A 171 -12.84 -6.08 -5.77
C ILE A 171 -12.97 -5.87 -4.26
N ASP A 172 -12.59 -6.88 -3.50
CA ASP A 172 -12.60 -6.89 -2.03
C ASP A 172 -11.21 -6.55 -1.48
N SER A 173 -10.16 -7.12 -2.08
CA SER A 173 -8.80 -6.83 -1.66
C SER A 173 -7.79 -6.95 -2.81
N ILE A 174 -6.70 -6.21 -2.70
CA ILE A 174 -5.53 -6.34 -3.55
C ILE A 174 -4.33 -6.63 -2.65
N PHE A 175 -3.65 -7.73 -2.90
CA PHE A 175 -2.53 -8.23 -2.12
C PHE A 175 -1.28 -8.28 -2.98
N TYR A 176 -0.14 -7.96 -2.38
CA TYR A 176 1.20 -8.10 -2.98
C TYR A 176 2.14 -8.70 -1.93
N GLN A 177 2.96 -9.66 -2.33
CA GLN A 177 3.95 -10.31 -1.49
C GLN A 177 5.24 -10.60 -2.27
N ASP A 178 6.38 -10.45 -1.60
CA ASP A 178 7.67 -10.90 -2.10
C ASP A 178 8.12 -12.23 -1.48
N SER A 179 9.22 -12.77 -2.02
CA SER A 179 9.85 -14.04 -1.61
C SER A 179 10.41 -13.99 -0.19
N LEU A 180 10.59 -12.80 0.38
CA LEU A 180 11.10 -12.57 1.72
C LEU A 180 9.95 -12.36 2.72
N TYR A 181 8.75 -12.83 2.38
CA TYR A 181 7.52 -12.73 3.18
C TYR A 181 7.13 -11.31 3.56
N CYS A 182 7.59 -10.31 2.81
CA CYS A 182 7.11 -8.96 2.89
C CYS A 182 5.82 -8.84 2.08
N ASN A 183 4.74 -8.38 2.69
CA ASN A 183 3.45 -8.24 2.04
C ASN A 183 2.76 -6.90 2.30
N VAL A 184 1.92 -6.50 1.35
CA VAL A 184 1.02 -5.35 1.44
C VAL A 184 -0.36 -5.77 0.96
N GLU A 185 -1.36 -5.53 1.80
CA GLU A 185 -2.76 -5.74 1.53
C GLU A 185 -3.49 -4.38 1.50
N PHE A 186 -4.29 -4.18 0.46
CA PHE A 186 -5.24 -3.07 0.34
C PHE A 186 -6.64 -3.65 0.41
N LYS A 187 -7.40 -3.33 1.46
CA LYS A 187 -8.83 -3.64 1.51
C LYS A 187 -9.64 -2.59 0.77
N ILE A 188 -10.57 -3.04 -0.05
CA ILE A 188 -11.36 -2.21 -0.95
C ILE A 188 -12.84 -2.34 -0.58
N GLU A 189 -13.53 -1.21 -0.52
CA GLU A 189 -14.99 -1.16 -0.40
C GLU A 189 -15.52 -0.10 -1.36
N LYS A 190 -16.54 -0.44 -2.16
CA LYS A 190 -17.13 0.48 -3.17
C LYS A 190 -16.06 1.11 -4.06
N GLY A 191 -15.05 0.32 -4.44
CA GLY A 191 -13.94 0.73 -5.29
C GLY A 191 -12.91 1.67 -4.63
N LYS A 192 -12.96 1.89 -3.32
CA LYS A 192 -12.02 2.74 -2.58
C LYS A 192 -11.23 1.94 -1.55
N VAL A 193 -9.97 2.30 -1.35
CA VAL A 193 -9.12 1.75 -0.29
C VAL A 193 -9.69 2.17 1.07
N ILE A 194 -10.07 1.20 1.90
CA ILE A 194 -10.52 1.45 3.28
C ILE A 194 -9.45 1.12 4.32
N LYS A 195 -8.48 0.26 3.95
CA LYS A 195 -7.39 -0.15 4.82
C LYS A 195 -6.15 -0.48 4.01
N ILE A 196 -4.99 -0.11 4.54
CA ILE A 196 -3.68 -0.54 4.04
C ILE A 196 -3.01 -1.31 5.17
N LYS A 197 -2.55 -2.53 4.93
CA LYS A 197 -1.74 -3.29 5.87
C LYS A 197 -0.43 -3.68 5.18
N ALA A 198 0.70 -3.28 5.74
CA ALA A 198 2.02 -3.72 5.32
C ALA A 198 2.61 -4.58 6.44
N TYR A 199 3.09 -5.77 6.12
CA TYR A 199 3.60 -6.73 7.08
C TYR A 199 4.88 -7.39 6.56
N LEU A 200 5.86 -7.56 7.43
CA LEU A 200 7.08 -8.30 7.18
C LEU A 200 7.10 -9.50 8.12
N HIS A 201 7.11 -10.70 7.54
CA HIS A 201 7.35 -11.91 8.29
C HIS A 201 8.87 -12.18 8.32
N GLU A 202 9.50 -12.02 9.47
CA GLU A 202 10.85 -12.53 9.69
C GLU A 202 10.73 -13.79 10.56
N PHE A 203 11.26 -14.90 10.03
CA PHE A 203 11.52 -16.15 10.74
C PHE A 203 12.97 -16.19 11.22
#